data_AF-A0A9J6PW05-F1
#
_entry.id   AF-A0A9J6PW05-F1
#
_cell.length_a   1.000
_cell.length_b   1.000
_cell.length_c   1.000
_cell.angle_alpha   90.00
_cell.angle_beta   90.00
_cell.angle_gamma   90.00
#
_symmetry.space_group_name_H-M   'P 1'
#
loop_
_entity.id
_entity.type
_entity.pdbx_description
1 polymer ?
#
loop_
_entity_poly.entity_id
_entity_poly.type
_entity_poly.pdbx_seq_one_letter_code
_entity_poly.pdbx_strand_id
1 'polypeptide(L)'
;MHIGQALDLVSRYDSLRNPLTSLGDYLDPELISRCLAEAGTVTLRKRRLPLEMMVWCIVGMALERKEPLHQIVNRLDIMLPGSRPFVAPSAVIQARQRLGSEAVRRVFTQTAQLWHNATPHPHWCGLTLLAIDGVFWRTPDTPENDAAFPRQTHGGNPALYPQVKMVCQMELTSHLLTAAAFGTMKDSENELAAQLIEQTGDNTLTLMDKGYYSLGLLNAWSQAGEHRHWMIPLRKGAQYEEVRKLGKGDHLVKLKTSPQARKKWAGLGNEMTARLLTVTRKGKVYHLLTSMTDAMRYPGAEMADLYDHRWEIELGYREIKQTMQLSRLTLRSKKPELVEQELWGVLLAYNLVRYQMIKMAGHLKGYWPNQ
;
A
#
# COMPACT_ATOMS: atom_id res chain seq x y z
N MET A 1 22.88 -5.43 8.10
CA MET A 1 22.30 -6.45 8.99
C MET A 1 21.07 -7.01 8.28
N HIS A 2 21.03 -8.31 7.97
CA HIS A 2 19.85 -8.86 7.27
C HIS A 2 18.64 -8.79 8.21
N ILE A 3 17.48 -8.31 7.74
CA ILE A 3 16.24 -8.23 8.54
C ILE A 3 15.91 -9.59 9.21
N GLY A 4 16.17 -10.70 8.51
CA GLY A 4 16.05 -12.04 9.07
C GLY A 4 16.96 -12.27 10.28
N GLN A 5 18.19 -11.73 10.31
CA GLN A 5 19.09 -11.80 11.48
C GLN A 5 18.62 -10.93 12.64
N ALA A 6 17.98 -9.79 12.38
CA ALA A 6 17.41 -8.94 13.42
C ALA A 6 16.18 -9.62 14.06
N LEU A 7 15.31 -10.24 13.26
CA LEU A 7 14.19 -11.06 13.74
C LEU A 7 14.69 -12.31 14.49
N ASP A 8 15.76 -12.95 14.01
CA ASP A 8 16.38 -14.09 14.70
C ASP A 8 17.02 -13.67 16.04
N LEU A 9 17.65 -12.49 16.10
CA LEU A 9 18.26 -11.97 17.33
C LEU A 9 17.19 -11.65 18.38
N VAL A 10 16.09 -11.04 17.96
CA VAL A 10 14.99 -10.70 18.86
C VAL A 10 14.24 -11.96 19.30
N SER A 11 13.98 -12.90 18.37
CA SER A 11 13.41 -14.22 18.68
C SER A 11 14.27 -14.99 19.68
N ARG A 12 15.60 -14.99 19.53
CA ARG A 12 16.51 -15.66 20.46
C ARG A 12 16.52 -15.02 21.85
N TYR A 13 16.42 -13.69 21.95
CA TYR A 13 16.40 -12.99 23.24
C TYR A 13 15.08 -13.24 24.00
N ASP A 14 13.96 -13.38 23.28
CA ASP A 14 12.62 -13.62 23.86
C ASP A 14 12.20 -15.09 23.96
N SER A 15 12.94 -16.02 23.37
CA SER A 15 12.61 -17.47 23.34
C SER A 15 12.55 -18.16 24.71
N LEU A 16 12.87 -17.46 25.80
CA LEU A 16 12.61 -17.92 27.18
C LEU A 16 11.19 -17.59 27.67
N ARG A 17 10.40 -16.84 26.90
CA ARG A 17 8.98 -16.55 27.13
C ARG A 17 8.16 -17.20 26.01
N ASN A 18 6.93 -17.58 26.34
CA ASN A 18 5.96 -18.20 25.43
C ASN A 18 5.97 -17.49 24.05
N PRO A 19 6.10 -18.20 22.90
CA PRO A 19 6.16 -17.58 21.57
C PRO A 19 4.98 -16.64 21.28
N LEU A 20 3.84 -16.89 21.91
CA LEU A 20 2.65 -16.05 21.84
C LEU A 20 2.82 -14.68 22.49
N THR A 21 3.60 -14.59 23.57
CA THR A 21 3.89 -13.31 24.23
C THR A 21 4.83 -12.45 23.37
N SER A 22 5.89 -13.03 22.77
CA SER A 22 6.84 -12.25 21.97
C SER A 22 6.28 -11.82 20.61
N LEU A 23 5.48 -12.68 19.95
CA LEU A 23 4.78 -12.29 18.71
C LEU A 23 3.64 -11.30 19.00
N GLY A 24 2.93 -11.48 20.11
CA GLY A 24 1.85 -10.58 20.53
C GLY A 24 2.28 -9.12 20.71
N ASP A 25 3.54 -8.88 21.04
CA ASP A 25 4.12 -7.54 21.16
C ASP A 25 4.21 -6.79 19.81
N TYR A 26 4.17 -7.52 18.69
CA TYR A 26 4.28 -6.98 17.33
C TYR A 26 2.93 -6.89 16.59
N LEU A 27 2.04 -7.86 16.80
CA LEU A 27 0.65 -7.82 16.35
C LEU A 27 -0.26 -8.27 17.47
N ASP A 28 -1.15 -7.38 17.89
CA ASP A 28 -2.12 -7.63 18.95
C ASP A 28 -3.01 -8.85 18.60
N PRO A 29 -2.97 -9.91 19.43
CA PRO A 29 -3.82 -11.09 19.22
C PRO A 29 -5.32 -10.78 19.25
N GLU A 30 -5.77 -9.81 20.06
CA GLU A 30 -7.18 -9.44 20.14
C GLU A 30 -7.65 -8.75 18.85
N LEU A 31 -6.79 -7.90 18.27
CA LEU A 31 -7.02 -7.33 16.94
C LEU A 31 -7.15 -8.43 15.89
N ILE A 32 -6.24 -9.40 15.87
CA ILE A 32 -6.30 -10.52 14.91
C ILE A 32 -7.61 -11.28 15.08
N SER A 33 -7.97 -11.68 16.30
CA SER A 33 -9.21 -12.41 16.57
C SER A 33 -10.46 -11.63 16.13
N ARG A 34 -10.52 -10.32 16.36
CA ARG A 34 -11.60 -9.45 15.88
C ARG A 34 -11.67 -9.38 14.36
N CYS A 35 -10.53 -9.21 13.67
CA CYS A 35 -10.50 -9.20 12.20
C CYS A 35 -10.98 -10.53 11.61
N LEU A 36 -10.63 -11.66 12.23
CA LEU A 36 -11.09 -12.99 11.82
C LEU A 36 -12.61 -13.15 12.04
N ALA A 37 -13.16 -12.58 13.12
CA ALA A 37 -14.60 -12.56 13.38
C ALA A 37 -15.36 -11.75 12.34
N GLU A 38 -14.91 -10.55 12.03
CA GLU A 38 -15.52 -9.70 11.01
C GLU A 38 -15.39 -10.25 9.59
N ALA A 39 -14.33 -11.01 9.30
CA ALA A 39 -14.15 -11.72 8.04
C ALA A 39 -15.00 -13.01 7.93
N GLY A 40 -15.80 -13.35 8.96
CA GLY A 40 -16.58 -14.59 8.99
C GLY A 40 -15.73 -15.85 9.04
N THR A 41 -14.49 -15.75 9.50
CA THR A 41 -13.48 -16.84 9.48
C THR A 41 -13.36 -17.56 10.83
N VAL A 42 -14.26 -17.28 11.79
CA VAL A 42 -14.23 -17.91 13.12
C VAL A 42 -14.56 -19.39 13.02
N THR A 43 -13.74 -20.22 13.65
CA THR A 43 -13.99 -21.66 13.77
C THR A 43 -14.19 -22.05 15.23
N LEU A 44 -15.29 -22.73 15.54
CA LEU A 44 -15.57 -23.26 16.89
C LEU A 44 -14.57 -24.35 17.32
N ARG A 45 -13.97 -25.05 16.36
CA ARG A 45 -13.01 -26.13 16.61
C ARG A 45 -11.60 -25.56 16.81
N LYS A 46 -11.05 -25.69 18.02
CA LYS A 46 -9.62 -25.47 18.27
C LYS A 46 -8.80 -26.51 17.50
N ARG A 47 -8.08 -26.06 16.47
CA ARG A 47 -7.18 -26.89 15.65
C ARG A 47 -5.75 -26.68 16.07
N ARG A 48 -4.89 -27.65 15.73
CA ARG A 48 -3.46 -27.57 16.04
C ARG A 48 -2.74 -26.40 15.35
N LEU A 49 -3.30 -25.91 14.25
CA LEU A 49 -2.94 -24.63 13.63
C LEU A 49 -4.12 -23.66 13.78
N PRO A 50 -4.12 -22.81 14.82
CA PRO A 50 -5.10 -21.73 14.96
C PRO A 50 -5.02 -20.74 13.80
N LEU A 51 -6.14 -20.13 13.43
CA LEU A 51 -6.17 -19.20 12.29
C LEU A 51 -5.51 -17.87 12.63
N GLU A 52 -5.56 -17.47 13.89
CA GLU A 52 -4.86 -16.32 14.45
C GLU A 52 -3.35 -16.45 14.21
N MET A 53 -2.82 -17.64 14.49
CA MET A 53 -1.43 -17.99 14.24
C MET A 53 -1.09 -18.10 12.75
N MET A 54 -2.06 -18.43 11.90
CA MET A 54 -1.83 -18.49 10.47
C MET A 54 -1.55 -17.12 9.86
N VAL A 55 -1.97 -16.01 10.49
CA VAL A 55 -1.56 -14.66 10.08
C VAL A 55 -0.04 -14.51 10.15
N TRP A 56 0.60 -15.02 11.20
CA TRP A 56 2.06 -15.05 11.32
C TRP A 56 2.74 -15.92 10.28
N CYS A 57 2.12 -17.04 9.88
CA CYS A 57 2.61 -17.81 8.73
C CYS A 57 2.59 -16.97 7.44
N ILE A 58 1.55 -16.15 7.23
CA ILE A 58 1.44 -15.28 6.05
C ILE A 58 2.49 -14.16 6.08
N VAL A 59 2.71 -13.54 7.24
CA VAL A 59 3.81 -12.57 7.43
C VAL A 59 5.17 -13.23 7.19
N GLY A 60 5.40 -14.40 7.77
CA GLY A 60 6.60 -15.20 7.57
C GLY A 60 6.81 -15.61 6.11
N MET A 61 5.75 -15.86 5.33
CA MET A 61 5.87 -16.12 3.89
C MET A 61 6.48 -14.96 3.11
N ALA A 62 6.24 -13.72 3.55
CA ALA A 62 6.80 -12.52 2.93
C ALA A 62 8.25 -12.30 3.37
N LEU A 63 8.56 -12.46 4.66
CA LEU A 63 9.89 -12.24 5.23
C LEU A 63 10.88 -13.36 4.89
N GLU A 64 10.43 -14.62 4.97
CA GLU A 64 11.22 -15.83 4.73
C GLU A 64 10.96 -16.38 3.33
N ARG A 65 11.25 -15.56 2.31
CA ARG A 65 10.93 -15.85 0.90
C ARG A 65 11.44 -17.20 0.41
N LYS A 66 12.61 -17.63 0.88
CA LYS A 66 13.29 -18.85 0.45
C LYS A 66 12.72 -20.10 1.13
N GLU A 67 12.05 -19.94 2.26
CA GLU A 67 11.67 -21.05 3.13
C GLU A 67 10.32 -21.65 2.74
N PRO A 68 10.19 -22.99 2.66
CA PRO A 68 8.90 -23.64 2.46
C PRO A 68 7.91 -23.31 3.59
N LEU A 69 6.61 -23.18 3.26
CA LEU A 69 5.55 -22.81 4.22
C LEU A 69 5.54 -23.64 5.51
N HIS A 70 5.74 -24.96 5.41
CA HIS A 70 5.76 -25.83 6.59
C HIS A 70 6.98 -25.58 7.48
N GLN A 71 8.12 -25.20 6.91
CA GLN A 71 9.31 -24.85 7.69
C GLN A 71 9.12 -23.51 8.38
N ILE A 72 8.45 -22.54 7.73
CA ILE A 72 8.07 -21.27 8.37
C ILE A 72 7.21 -21.54 9.61
N VAL A 73 6.15 -22.35 9.47
CA VAL A 73 5.28 -22.74 10.60
C VAL A 73 6.06 -23.40 11.74
N ASN A 74 6.96 -24.34 11.41
CA ASN A 74 7.75 -25.03 12.41
C ASN A 74 8.77 -24.11 13.09
N ARG A 75 9.39 -23.17 12.35
CA ARG A 75 10.38 -22.22 12.89
C ARG A 75 9.75 -21.17 13.80
N LEU A 76 8.54 -20.70 13.45
CA LEU A 76 7.80 -19.76 14.28
C LEU A 76 7.17 -20.42 15.51
N ASP A 77 7.20 -21.75 15.60
CA ASP A 77 6.59 -22.55 16.67
C ASP A 77 5.12 -22.18 16.98
N ILE A 78 4.35 -21.92 15.92
CA ILE A 78 2.97 -21.42 16.02
C ILE A 78 1.93 -22.55 16.10
N MET A 79 2.36 -23.77 16.40
CA MET A 79 1.49 -24.94 16.52
C MET A 79 1.08 -25.15 17.98
N LEU A 80 -0.18 -25.51 18.21
CA LEU A 80 -0.57 -26.03 19.53
C LEU A 80 0.09 -27.40 19.79
N PRO A 81 0.32 -27.76 21.07
CA PRO A 81 0.88 -29.05 21.45
C PRO A 81 0.12 -30.23 20.85
N GLY A 82 0.82 -31.29 20.49
CA GLY A 82 0.23 -32.50 19.94
C GLY A 82 1.24 -33.63 19.75
N SER A 83 0.74 -34.81 19.37
CA SER A 83 1.55 -36.05 19.29
C SER A 83 2.60 -36.08 18.18
N ARG A 84 2.51 -35.19 17.19
CA ARG A 84 3.50 -35.09 16.10
C ARG A 84 4.29 -33.81 16.28
N PRO A 85 5.63 -33.79 16.19
CA PRO A 85 6.38 -32.55 16.37
C PRO A 85 6.10 -31.54 15.25
N PHE A 86 6.09 -31.99 13.99
CA PHE A 86 6.03 -31.09 12.82
C PHE A 86 4.66 -31.01 12.14
N VAL A 87 4.41 -29.91 11.43
CA VAL A 87 3.24 -29.75 10.56
C VAL A 87 3.43 -30.47 9.22
N ALA A 88 2.37 -31.14 8.75
CA ALA A 88 2.33 -31.65 7.39
C ALA A 88 2.14 -30.49 6.38
N PRO A 89 2.83 -30.47 5.22
CA PRO A 89 2.68 -29.41 4.23
C PRO A 89 1.23 -29.16 3.79
N SER A 90 0.44 -30.22 3.63
CA SER A 90 -0.98 -30.15 3.27
C SER A 90 -1.83 -29.44 4.32
N ALA A 91 -1.52 -29.61 5.61
CA ALA A 91 -2.26 -28.96 6.69
C ALA A 91 -2.08 -27.43 6.68
N VAL A 92 -0.90 -26.94 6.31
CA VAL A 92 -0.63 -25.50 6.16
C VAL A 92 -1.45 -24.91 5.01
N ILE A 93 -1.48 -25.59 3.86
CA ILE A 93 -2.27 -25.15 2.70
C ILE A 93 -3.77 -25.11 3.04
N GLN A 94 -4.29 -26.14 3.70
CA GLN A 94 -5.69 -26.18 4.13
C GLN A 94 -5.99 -25.08 5.17
N ALA A 95 -5.06 -24.77 6.06
CA ALA A 95 -5.23 -23.69 7.03
C ALA A 95 -5.27 -22.32 6.36
N ARG A 96 -4.41 -22.08 5.36
CA ARG A 96 -4.44 -20.86 4.52
C ARG A 96 -5.76 -20.70 3.78
N GLN A 97 -6.28 -21.78 3.19
CA GLN A 97 -7.57 -21.76 2.51
C GLN A 97 -8.73 -21.43 3.46
N ARG A 98 -8.67 -21.93 4.70
CA ARG A 98 -9.66 -21.56 5.73
C ARG A 98 -9.53 -20.11 6.18
N LEU A 99 -8.30 -19.57 6.26
CA LEU A 99 -8.06 -18.19 6.68
C LEU A 99 -8.62 -17.16 5.68
N GLY A 100 -8.53 -17.45 4.37
CA GLY A 100 -8.97 -16.53 3.33
C GLY A 100 -8.12 -15.26 3.21
N SER A 101 -8.32 -14.49 2.13
CA SER A 101 -7.64 -13.22 1.88
C SER A 101 -8.23 -12.09 2.73
N GLU A 102 -9.56 -12.08 2.88
CA GLU A 102 -10.30 -11.03 3.58
C GLU A 102 -9.86 -10.85 5.05
N ALA A 103 -9.58 -11.95 5.76
CA ALA A 103 -9.07 -11.87 7.13
C ALA A 103 -7.73 -11.12 7.19
N VAL A 104 -6.81 -11.43 6.26
CA VAL A 104 -5.48 -10.78 6.20
C VAL A 104 -5.62 -9.33 5.73
N ARG A 105 -6.52 -9.04 4.79
CA ARG A 105 -6.85 -7.67 4.38
C ARG A 105 -7.30 -6.83 5.57
N ARG A 106 -8.23 -7.34 6.40
CA ARG A 106 -8.71 -6.64 7.59
C ARG A 106 -7.61 -6.38 8.60
N VAL A 107 -6.76 -7.38 8.86
CA VAL A 107 -5.59 -7.20 9.74
C VAL A 107 -4.68 -6.09 9.19
N PHE A 108 -4.37 -6.10 7.89
CA PHE A 108 -3.61 -5.02 7.25
C PHE A 108 -4.29 -3.66 7.43
N THR A 109 -5.58 -3.53 7.08
CA THR A 109 -6.30 -2.25 7.15
C THR A 109 -6.32 -1.69 8.58
N GLN A 110 -6.64 -2.52 9.58
CA GLN A 110 -6.69 -2.09 10.98
C GLN A 110 -5.31 -1.72 11.52
N THR A 111 -4.29 -2.53 11.23
CA THR A 111 -2.92 -2.24 11.69
C THR A 111 -2.31 -1.04 10.98
N ALA A 112 -2.54 -0.87 9.68
CA ALA A 112 -2.13 0.31 8.93
C ALA A 112 -2.71 1.59 9.55
N GLN A 113 -4.01 1.61 9.87
CA GLN A 113 -4.64 2.76 10.52
C GLN A 113 -4.06 3.03 11.91
N LEU A 114 -3.91 1.99 12.74
CA LEU A 114 -3.38 2.13 14.10
C LEU A 114 -1.95 2.64 14.10
N TRP A 115 -1.08 2.06 13.27
CA TRP A 115 0.33 2.45 13.18
C TRP A 115 0.52 3.83 12.57
N HIS A 116 -0.28 4.20 11.57
CA HIS A 116 -0.30 5.55 11.03
C HIS A 116 -0.70 6.56 12.11
N ASN A 117 -1.78 6.32 12.84
CA ASN A 117 -2.25 7.22 13.91
C ASN A 117 -1.27 7.32 15.08
N ALA A 118 -0.57 6.23 15.41
CA ALA A 118 0.43 6.21 16.48
C ALA A 118 1.76 6.88 16.08
N THR A 119 1.99 7.12 14.79
CA THR A 119 3.22 7.71 14.30
C THR A 119 3.08 9.24 14.23
N PRO A 120 3.97 10.01 14.88
CA PRO A 120 3.94 11.47 14.83
C PRO A 120 4.54 11.97 13.50
N HIS A 121 3.75 11.91 12.44
CA HIS A 121 4.17 12.38 11.12
C HIS A 121 4.42 13.90 11.11
N PRO A 122 5.48 14.39 10.45
CA PRO A 122 5.62 15.81 10.17
C PRO A 122 4.54 16.26 9.19
N HIS A 123 4.05 17.48 9.36
CA HIS A 123 3.02 18.06 8.51
C HIS A 123 3.57 19.27 7.75
N TRP A 124 3.10 19.46 6.52
CA TRP A 124 3.35 20.65 5.73
C TRP A 124 2.06 21.45 5.58
N CYS A 125 2.02 22.69 6.06
CA CYS A 125 0.79 23.51 6.09
C CYS A 125 -0.43 22.79 6.72
N GLY A 126 -0.18 21.96 7.73
CA GLY A 126 -1.20 21.13 8.38
C GLY A 126 -1.63 19.90 7.58
N LEU A 127 -0.94 19.56 6.48
CA LEU A 127 -1.23 18.41 5.64
C LEU A 127 -0.22 17.28 5.86
N THR A 128 -0.72 16.05 5.98
CA THR A 128 0.10 14.82 5.90
C THR A 128 0.42 14.51 4.43
N LEU A 129 1.67 14.20 4.13
CA LEU A 129 2.10 13.91 2.77
C LEU A 129 1.91 12.42 2.44
N LEU A 130 1.10 12.17 1.42
CA LEU A 130 0.83 10.84 0.90
C LEU A 130 1.30 10.75 -0.55
N ALA A 131 1.56 9.54 -1.04
CA ALA A 131 1.67 9.29 -2.47
C ALA A 131 0.89 8.05 -2.87
N ILE A 132 0.50 8.00 -4.15
CA ILE A 132 -0.12 6.84 -4.77
C ILE A 132 0.62 6.49 -6.05
N ASP A 133 0.86 5.19 -6.21
CA ASP A 133 1.49 4.67 -7.42
C ASP A 133 1.09 3.21 -7.65
N GLY A 134 1.15 2.79 -8.91
CA GLY A 134 0.79 1.46 -9.35
C GLY A 134 1.99 0.53 -9.46
N VAL A 135 1.75 -0.75 -9.25
CA VAL A 135 2.74 -1.81 -9.36
C VAL A 135 2.08 -3.11 -9.78
N PHE A 136 2.82 -4.02 -10.41
CA PHE A 136 2.32 -5.36 -10.70
C PHE A 136 3.22 -6.45 -10.11
N TRP A 137 2.60 -7.61 -9.89
CA TRP A 137 3.24 -8.87 -9.51
C TRP A 137 2.88 -9.95 -10.52
N ARG A 138 3.76 -10.94 -10.65
CA ARG A 138 3.49 -12.13 -11.46
C ARG A 138 2.89 -13.20 -10.57
N THR A 139 2.00 -14.01 -11.12
CA THR A 139 1.47 -15.20 -10.43
C THR A 139 2.03 -16.46 -11.09
N PRO A 140 2.04 -17.61 -10.39
CA PRO A 140 2.31 -18.89 -11.01
C PRO A 140 1.33 -19.17 -12.15
N ASP A 141 1.83 -19.73 -13.25
CA ASP A 141 1.02 -20.12 -14.41
C ASP A 141 0.15 -21.35 -14.07
N THR A 142 -1.07 -21.08 -13.61
CA THR A 142 -2.10 -22.08 -13.37
C THR A 142 -3.38 -21.64 -14.08
N PRO A 143 -4.24 -22.57 -14.54
CA PRO A 143 -5.49 -22.20 -15.21
C PRO A 143 -6.37 -21.24 -14.40
N GLU A 144 -6.46 -21.45 -13.07
CA GLU A 144 -7.21 -20.58 -12.17
C GLU A 144 -6.61 -19.17 -12.09
N ASN A 145 -5.28 -19.05 -11.95
CA ASN A 145 -4.62 -17.75 -11.89
C ASN A 145 -4.67 -17.02 -13.25
N ASP A 146 -4.57 -17.73 -14.36
CA ASP A 146 -4.63 -17.15 -15.70
C ASP A 146 -6.00 -16.55 -16.01
N ALA A 147 -7.06 -17.26 -15.61
CA ALA A 147 -8.42 -16.78 -15.72
C ALA A 147 -8.70 -15.55 -14.84
N ALA A 148 -8.20 -15.56 -13.59
CA ALA A 148 -8.42 -14.46 -12.64
C ALA A 148 -7.53 -13.23 -12.89
N PHE A 149 -6.29 -13.43 -13.36
CA PHE A 149 -5.29 -12.38 -13.53
C PHE A 149 -4.73 -12.35 -14.96
N PRO A 150 -5.50 -11.87 -15.95
CA PRO A 150 -5.13 -11.92 -17.35
C PRO A 150 -3.75 -11.33 -17.64
N ARG A 151 -3.01 -12.00 -18.54
CA ARG A 151 -1.70 -11.57 -19.03
C ARG A 151 -1.80 -10.23 -19.74
N GLN A 152 -0.82 -9.35 -19.53
CA GLN A 152 -0.70 -8.15 -20.35
C GLN A 152 -0.26 -8.52 -21.77
N THR A 153 -0.87 -7.92 -22.78
CA THR A 153 -0.49 -8.12 -24.18
C THR A 153 0.32 -6.94 -24.69
N HIS A 154 1.47 -7.19 -25.31
CA HIS A 154 2.29 -6.16 -25.98
C HIS A 154 2.53 -6.56 -27.44
N GLY A 155 2.11 -5.72 -28.38
CA GLY A 155 2.25 -6.00 -29.82
C GLY A 155 1.58 -7.31 -30.26
N GLY A 156 0.46 -7.69 -29.63
CA GLY A 156 -0.24 -8.95 -29.89
C GLY A 156 0.29 -10.17 -29.12
N ASN A 157 1.46 -10.08 -28.49
CA ASN A 157 2.04 -11.19 -27.73
C ASN A 157 1.70 -11.08 -26.23
N PRO A 158 1.12 -12.12 -25.61
CA PRO A 158 0.85 -12.13 -24.18
C PRO A 158 2.14 -12.27 -23.38
N ALA A 159 2.19 -11.65 -22.20
CA ALA A 159 3.26 -11.83 -21.23
C ALA A 159 3.39 -13.32 -20.83
N LEU A 160 4.58 -13.71 -20.40
CA LEU A 160 4.87 -15.11 -20.03
C LEU A 160 4.12 -15.60 -18.79
N TYR A 161 3.68 -14.69 -17.92
CA TYR A 161 3.02 -15.02 -16.66
C TYR A 161 1.73 -14.22 -16.52
N PRO A 162 0.68 -14.77 -15.86
CA PRO A 162 -0.44 -13.97 -15.41
C PRO A 162 0.02 -12.89 -14.41
N GLN A 163 -0.70 -11.77 -14.37
CA GLN A 163 -0.27 -10.56 -13.66
C GLN A 163 -1.41 -9.94 -12.86
N VAL A 164 -1.13 -9.69 -11.58
CA VAL A 164 -2.00 -8.93 -10.68
C VAL A 164 -1.45 -7.51 -10.56
N LYS A 165 -2.34 -6.54 -10.73
CA LYS A 165 -2.06 -5.10 -10.56
C LYS A 165 -2.43 -4.70 -9.15
N MET A 166 -1.65 -3.82 -8.57
CA MET A 166 -1.81 -3.30 -7.22
C MET A 166 -1.54 -1.80 -7.23
N VAL A 167 -2.40 -1.01 -6.60
CA VAL A 167 -2.15 0.40 -6.32
C VAL A 167 -2.08 0.54 -4.81
N CYS A 168 -1.03 1.19 -4.31
CA CYS A 168 -0.86 1.46 -2.88
C CYS A 168 -0.87 2.97 -2.63
N GLN A 169 -1.31 3.33 -1.43
CA GLN A 169 -1.12 4.64 -0.83
C GLN A 169 -0.08 4.52 0.28
N MET A 170 0.83 5.49 0.35
CA MET A 170 1.93 5.52 1.31
C MET A 170 2.03 6.89 1.96
N GLU A 171 2.27 6.93 3.27
CA GLU A 171 2.75 8.12 3.96
C GLU A 171 4.27 8.26 3.77
N LEU A 172 4.73 9.42 3.30
CA LEU A 172 6.06 9.55 2.68
C LEU A 172 7.22 9.69 3.66
N THR A 173 6.97 10.06 4.92
CA THR A 173 8.03 10.26 5.92
C THR A 173 8.35 9.01 6.72
N SER A 174 7.37 8.10 6.84
CA SER A 174 7.46 6.82 7.53
C SER A 174 7.54 5.63 6.58
N HIS A 175 7.18 5.84 5.32
CA HIS A 175 6.88 4.84 4.29
C HIS A 175 5.84 3.80 4.72
N LEU A 176 4.97 4.09 5.70
CA LEU A 176 3.85 3.22 6.03
C LEU A 176 2.85 3.22 4.88
N LEU A 177 2.43 2.03 4.45
CA LEU A 177 1.32 1.87 3.52
C LEU A 177 0.00 2.06 4.27
N THR A 178 -0.80 3.03 3.86
CA THR A 178 -2.09 3.33 4.52
C THR A 178 -3.26 2.60 3.86
N ALA A 179 -3.16 2.34 2.56
CA ALA A 179 -4.22 1.69 1.78
C ALA A 179 -3.65 0.93 0.58
N ALA A 180 -4.38 -0.06 0.09
CA ALA A 180 -4.06 -0.74 -1.17
C ALA A 180 -5.32 -1.29 -1.85
N ALA A 181 -5.26 -1.43 -3.17
CA ALA A 181 -6.30 -2.03 -3.99
C ALA A 181 -5.66 -2.95 -5.03
N PHE A 182 -6.28 -4.11 -5.25
CA PHE A 182 -5.83 -5.11 -6.21
C PHE A 182 -6.78 -5.18 -7.40
N GLY A 183 -6.24 -5.50 -8.56
CA GLY A 183 -7.01 -5.76 -9.76
C GLY A 183 -6.17 -6.47 -10.81
N THR A 184 -6.65 -6.40 -12.03
CA THR A 184 -6.04 -7.04 -13.18
C THR A 184 -5.31 -6.04 -14.06
N MET A 185 -4.61 -6.53 -15.08
CA MET A 185 -4.02 -5.66 -16.09
C MET A 185 -5.05 -4.93 -16.95
N LYS A 186 -6.33 -5.35 -16.94
CA LYS A 186 -7.44 -4.68 -17.64
C LYS A 186 -7.95 -3.45 -16.89
N ASP A 187 -7.87 -3.47 -15.56
CA ASP A 187 -8.31 -2.36 -14.72
C ASP A 187 -7.34 -1.19 -14.85
N SER A 188 -7.85 0.03 -14.98
CA SER A 188 -6.99 1.20 -14.98
C SER A 188 -6.47 1.50 -13.58
N GLU A 189 -5.25 2.07 -13.46
CA GLU A 189 -4.73 2.51 -12.16
C GLU A 189 -5.62 3.58 -11.53
N ASN A 190 -6.29 4.40 -12.35
CA ASN A 190 -7.30 5.35 -11.89
C ASN A 190 -8.52 4.67 -11.23
N GLU A 191 -8.94 3.50 -11.70
CA GLU A 191 -10.03 2.73 -11.09
C GLU A 191 -9.61 2.08 -9.77
N LEU A 192 -8.37 1.62 -9.67
CA LEU A 192 -7.84 1.09 -8.42
C LEU A 192 -7.59 2.20 -7.39
N ALA A 193 -7.04 3.35 -7.81
CA ALA A 193 -6.89 4.50 -6.94
C ALA A 193 -8.25 4.99 -6.40
N ALA A 194 -9.31 4.96 -7.20
CA ALA A 194 -10.65 5.32 -6.76
C ALA A 194 -11.12 4.53 -5.53
N GLN A 195 -10.69 3.27 -5.39
CA GLN A 195 -11.05 2.42 -4.24
C GLN A 195 -10.37 2.86 -2.94
N LEU A 196 -9.32 3.68 -3.03
CA LEU A 196 -8.56 4.18 -1.88
C LEU A 196 -9.12 5.50 -1.32
N ILE A 197 -10.09 6.12 -2.01
CA ILE A 197 -10.64 7.43 -1.63
C ILE A 197 -11.22 7.39 -0.21
N GLU A 198 -12.07 6.40 0.08
CA GLU A 198 -12.73 6.25 1.39
C GLU A 198 -11.74 5.98 2.53
N GLN A 199 -10.59 5.39 2.22
CA GLN A 199 -9.53 5.07 3.20
C GLN A 199 -8.56 6.23 3.41
N THR A 200 -8.59 7.26 2.56
CA THR A 200 -7.71 8.41 2.67
C THR A 200 -8.23 9.34 3.75
N GLY A 201 -7.37 9.70 4.72
CA GLY A 201 -7.74 10.64 5.78
C GLY A 201 -7.87 12.10 5.30
N ASP A 202 -8.48 12.91 6.15
CA ASP A 202 -8.58 14.37 5.98
C ASP A 202 -7.25 15.07 6.25
N ASN A 203 -7.13 16.31 5.80
CA ASN A 203 -5.91 17.12 5.92
C ASN A 203 -4.68 16.40 5.32
N THR A 204 -4.81 15.99 4.06
CA THR A 204 -3.79 15.23 3.34
C THR A 204 -3.43 15.90 2.02
N LEU A 205 -2.17 15.76 1.60
CA LEU A 205 -1.73 16.04 0.25
C LEU A 205 -1.24 14.75 -0.41
N THR A 206 -2.01 14.23 -1.37
CA THR A 206 -1.64 13.05 -2.15
C THR A 206 -0.90 13.43 -3.42
N LEU A 207 0.38 13.06 -3.49
CA LEU A 207 1.21 13.19 -4.67
C LEU A 207 0.95 12.03 -5.61
N MET A 208 0.58 12.32 -6.86
CA MET A 208 0.32 11.29 -7.86
C MET A 208 1.12 11.56 -9.12
N ASP A 209 1.38 10.49 -9.88
CA ASP A 209 2.04 10.61 -11.17
C ASP A 209 1.10 11.22 -12.24
N LYS A 210 1.65 11.46 -13.44
CA LYS A 210 0.89 12.02 -14.57
C LYS A 210 -0.18 11.07 -15.13
N GLY A 211 -0.07 9.76 -14.90
CA GLY A 211 -1.02 8.73 -15.32
C GLY A 211 -2.35 8.82 -14.58
N TYR A 212 -2.35 9.42 -13.38
CA TYR A 212 -3.56 9.73 -12.61
C TYR A 212 -4.28 11.02 -13.06
N TYR A 213 -3.93 11.61 -14.22
CA TYR A 213 -4.67 12.73 -14.79
C TYR A 213 -6.07 12.28 -15.25
N SER A 214 -7.01 12.30 -14.31
CA SER A 214 -8.43 12.00 -14.49
C SER A 214 -9.25 12.98 -13.66
N LEU A 215 -9.87 13.98 -14.30
CA LEU A 215 -10.63 15.01 -13.57
C LEU A 215 -11.77 14.44 -12.71
N GLY A 216 -12.33 13.30 -13.10
CA GLY A 216 -13.32 12.60 -12.27
C GLY A 216 -12.72 12.07 -10.96
N LEU A 217 -11.58 11.37 -11.06
CA LEU A 217 -10.86 10.84 -9.89
C LEU A 217 -10.40 11.99 -8.99
N LEU A 218 -9.74 12.99 -9.56
CA LEU A 218 -9.19 14.14 -8.82
C LEU A 218 -10.29 14.95 -8.12
N ASN A 219 -11.47 15.06 -8.74
CA ASN A 219 -12.63 15.71 -8.12
C ASN A 219 -13.11 14.90 -6.93
N ALA A 220 -13.40 13.61 -7.15
CA ALA A 220 -13.88 12.72 -6.10
C ALA A 220 -12.90 12.66 -4.92
N TRP A 221 -11.59 12.63 -5.19
CA TRP A 221 -10.54 12.65 -4.18
C TRP A 221 -10.65 13.85 -3.24
N SER A 222 -10.88 15.04 -3.80
CA SER A 222 -10.91 16.28 -3.02
C SER A 222 -12.26 16.50 -2.31
N GLN A 223 -13.33 15.88 -2.82
CA GLN A 223 -14.69 16.03 -2.31
C GLN A 223 -15.07 15.00 -1.24
N ALA A 224 -14.30 13.91 -1.12
CA ALA A 224 -14.61 12.82 -0.19
C ALA A 224 -14.31 13.12 1.29
N GLY A 225 -13.74 14.30 1.60
CA GLY A 225 -13.49 14.71 2.97
C GLY A 225 -12.94 16.11 3.08
N GLU A 226 -12.42 16.46 4.26
CA GLU A 226 -11.97 17.82 4.56
C GLU A 226 -10.49 17.99 4.22
N HIS A 227 -10.17 19.08 3.49
CA HIS A 227 -8.80 19.43 3.11
C HIS A 227 -8.01 18.27 2.48
N ARG A 228 -8.67 17.43 1.67
CA ARG A 228 -8.00 16.39 0.87
C ARG A 228 -7.51 17.01 -0.42
N HIS A 229 -6.20 17.10 -0.55
CA HIS A 229 -5.56 17.70 -1.68
C HIS A 229 -4.78 16.69 -2.51
N TRP A 230 -4.62 16.98 -3.80
CA TRP A 230 -3.74 16.24 -4.69
C TRP A 230 -2.79 17.18 -5.42
N MET A 231 -1.65 16.65 -5.87
CA MET A 231 -0.72 17.32 -6.76
C MET A 231 -0.16 16.33 -7.79
N ILE A 232 -0.20 16.71 -9.07
CA ILE A 232 0.25 15.90 -10.20
C ILE A 232 0.99 16.75 -11.24
N PRO A 233 1.85 16.17 -12.09
CA PRO A 233 2.36 16.86 -13.26
C PRO A 233 1.25 17.07 -14.28
N LEU A 234 1.22 18.25 -14.90
CA LEU A 234 0.29 18.53 -15.98
C LEU A 234 0.58 17.59 -17.17
N ARG A 235 -0.47 16.96 -17.69
CA ARG A 235 -0.37 16.13 -18.89
C ARG A 235 -0.05 16.99 -20.12
N LYS A 236 0.79 16.48 -21.02
CA LYS A 236 1.08 17.13 -22.31
C LYS A 236 -0.21 17.39 -23.10
N GLY A 237 -0.39 18.64 -23.55
CA GLY A 237 -1.54 19.06 -24.35
C GLY A 237 -2.83 19.29 -23.55
N ALA A 238 -2.77 19.26 -22.20
CA ALA A 238 -3.91 19.61 -21.37
C ALA A 238 -4.41 21.03 -21.70
N GLN A 239 -5.72 21.14 -21.92
CA GLN A 239 -6.38 22.40 -22.19
C GLN A 239 -6.94 22.96 -20.88
N TYR A 240 -6.64 24.22 -20.61
CA TYR A 240 -7.11 24.94 -19.44
C TYR A 240 -7.33 26.41 -19.78
N GLU A 241 -8.21 27.05 -19.02
CA GLU A 241 -8.48 28.47 -19.10
C GLU A 241 -7.89 29.15 -17.86
N GLU A 242 -7.06 30.17 -18.04
CA GLU A 242 -6.54 30.95 -16.91
C GLU A 242 -7.65 31.83 -16.34
N VAL A 243 -7.94 31.66 -15.05
CA VAL A 243 -8.93 32.47 -14.33
C VAL A 243 -8.27 33.72 -13.75
N ARG A 244 -7.13 33.54 -13.08
CA ARG A 244 -6.35 34.64 -12.50
C ARG A 244 -4.92 34.22 -12.26
N LYS A 245 -4.02 35.19 -12.33
CA LYS A 245 -2.64 35.04 -11.90
C LYS A 245 -2.53 35.24 -10.39
N LEU A 246 -1.87 34.30 -9.70
CA LEU A 246 -1.58 34.35 -8.27
C LEU A 246 -0.16 34.86 -8.00
N GLY A 247 0.75 34.65 -8.95
CA GLY A 247 2.15 35.06 -8.86
C GLY A 247 2.92 34.76 -10.15
N LYS A 248 4.25 34.89 -10.10
CA LYS A 248 5.10 34.52 -11.24
C LYS A 248 5.10 33.00 -11.42
N GLY A 249 4.52 32.53 -12.53
CA GLY A 249 4.40 31.10 -12.82
C GLY A 249 3.36 30.39 -11.95
N ASP A 250 2.46 31.13 -11.29
CA ASP A 250 1.44 30.59 -10.40
C ASP A 250 0.07 31.15 -10.79
N HIS A 251 -0.82 30.25 -11.20
CA HIS A 251 -2.08 30.60 -11.86
C HIS A 251 -3.22 29.76 -11.32
N LEU A 252 -4.38 30.37 -11.11
CA LEU A 252 -5.62 29.64 -10.93
C LEU A 252 -6.22 29.36 -12.31
N VAL A 253 -6.54 28.11 -12.59
CA VAL A 253 -7.00 27.65 -13.90
C VAL A 253 -8.29 26.85 -13.79
N LYS A 254 -9.08 26.85 -14.87
CA LYS A 254 -10.25 26.00 -15.07
C LYS A 254 -9.98 24.91 -16.08
N LEU A 255 -10.38 23.70 -15.74
CA LEU A 255 -10.23 22.49 -16.55
C LEU A 255 -11.62 22.01 -16.96
N LYS A 256 -11.85 21.89 -18.28
CA LYS A 256 -13.13 21.39 -18.79
C LYS A 256 -13.20 19.87 -18.66
N THR A 257 -14.29 19.37 -18.09
CA THR A 257 -14.53 17.93 -17.95
C THR A 257 -15.18 17.36 -19.21
N SER A 258 -14.96 16.08 -19.48
CA SER A 258 -15.59 15.40 -20.61
C SER A 258 -16.98 14.86 -20.24
N PRO A 259 -17.94 14.80 -21.19
CA PRO A 259 -19.24 14.16 -20.95
C PRO A 259 -19.13 12.72 -20.45
N GLN A 260 -18.16 11.96 -20.96
CA GLN A 260 -17.89 10.59 -20.52
C GLN A 260 -17.46 10.53 -19.05
N ALA A 261 -16.58 11.44 -18.61
CA ALA A 261 -16.16 11.51 -17.21
C ALA A 261 -17.34 11.85 -16.29
N ARG A 262 -18.21 12.79 -16.69
CA ARG A 262 -19.41 13.16 -15.91
C ARG A 262 -20.43 12.02 -15.80
N LYS A 263 -20.53 11.16 -16.82
CA LYS A 263 -21.38 9.96 -16.74
C LYS A 263 -20.81 8.92 -15.77
N LYS A 264 -19.48 8.80 -15.68
CA LYS A 264 -18.80 7.85 -14.78
C LYS A 264 -18.78 8.32 -13.32
N TRP A 265 -18.66 9.63 -13.10
CA TRP A 265 -18.46 10.22 -11.78
C TRP A 265 -19.63 11.14 -11.42
N ALA A 266 -20.52 10.64 -10.56
CA ALA A 266 -21.60 11.44 -9.98
C ALA A 266 -21.01 12.64 -9.23
N GLY A 267 -21.59 13.83 -9.41
CA GLY A 267 -21.11 15.06 -8.78
C GLY A 267 -19.98 15.78 -9.53
N LEU A 268 -19.46 15.24 -10.65
CA LEU A 268 -18.49 15.95 -11.48
C LEU A 268 -19.16 17.05 -12.30
N GLY A 269 -18.80 18.31 -12.02
CA GLY A 269 -19.27 19.48 -12.77
C GLY A 269 -18.68 19.58 -14.19
N ASN A 270 -19.11 20.59 -14.97
CA ASN A 270 -18.58 20.87 -16.30
C ASN A 270 -17.12 21.38 -16.28
N GLU A 271 -16.74 21.99 -15.16
CA GLU A 271 -15.43 22.59 -14.96
C GLU A 271 -14.91 22.20 -13.58
N MET A 272 -13.60 22.06 -13.46
CA MET A 272 -12.89 21.94 -12.20
C MET A 272 -11.89 23.09 -12.10
N THR A 273 -11.86 23.77 -10.96
CA THR A 273 -10.83 24.76 -10.66
C THR A 273 -9.64 24.08 -10.03
N ALA A 274 -8.44 24.41 -10.50
CA ALA A 274 -7.18 23.93 -9.96
C ALA A 274 -6.12 25.05 -10.01
N ARG A 275 -5.03 24.88 -9.27
CA ARG A 275 -3.87 25.76 -9.33
C ARG A 275 -2.79 25.12 -10.19
N LEU A 276 -2.23 25.92 -11.09
CA LEU A 276 -1.17 25.56 -12.02
C LEU A 276 0.10 26.31 -11.64
N LEU A 277 1.14 25.56 -11.32
CA LEU A 277 2.46 26.06 -10.93
C LEU A 277 3.48 25.71 -12.02
N THR A 278 4.28 26.69 -12.40
CA THR A 278 5.41 26.54 -13.31
C THR A 278 6.68 26.53 -12.49
N VAL A 279 7.35 25.40 -12.48
CA VAL A 279 8.53 25.13 -11.65
C VAL A 279 9.72 24.75 -12.53
N THR A 280 10.88 25.32 -12.23
CA THR A 280 12.12 25.02 -12.96
C THR A 280 13.01 24.16 -12.09
N ARG A 281 13.31 22.94 -12.54
CA ARG A 281 14.18 22.00 -11.83
C ARG A 281 15.29 21.53 -12.74
N LYS A 282 16.55 21.67 -12.29
CA LYS A 282 17.75 21.31 -13.06
C LYS A 282 17.72 21.87 -14.51
N GLY A 283 17.29 23.12 -14.67
CA GLY A 283 17.18 23.81 -15.96
C GLY A 283 16.00 23.39 -16.85
N LYS A 284 15.14 22.47 -16.40
CA LYS A 284 13.93 22.05 -17.12
C LYS A 284 12.69 22.65 -16.48
N VAL A 285 11.78 23.15 -17.32
CA VAL A 285 10.48 23.68 -16.89
C VAL A 285 9.47 22.55 -16.80
N TYR A 286 8.77 22.48 -15.67
CA TYR A 286 7.70 21.55 -15.38
C TYR A 286 6.46 22.33 -14.96
N HIS A 287 5.29 21.74 -15.21
CA HIS A 287 4.02 22.29 -14.78
C HIS A 287 3.38 21.31 -13.79
N LEU A 288 3.11 21.79 -12.57
CA LEU A 288 2.40 21.05 -11.54
C LEU A 288 0.97 21.57 -11.43
N LEU A 289 0.03 20.65 -11.34
CA LEU A 289 -1.39 20.93 -11.15
C LEU A 289 -1.79 20.43 -9.77
N THR A 290 -2.52 21.25 -9.01
CA THR A 290 -2.98 20.89 -7.66
C THR A 290 -4.36 21.45 -7.33
N SER A 291 -5.10 20.75 -6.48
CA SER A 291 -6.33 21.24 -5.84
C SER A 291 -6.13 22.36 -4.81
N MET A 292 -4.89 22.65 -4.40
CA MET A 292 -4.57 23.66 -3.38
C MET A 292 -4.68 25.08 -3.94
N THR A 293 -5.90 25.62 -3.99
CA THR A 293 -6.21 26.91 -4.64
C THR A 293 -5.96 28.15 -3.78
N ASP A 294 -5.80 27.99 -2.47
CA ASP A 294 -5.43 29.06 -1.54
C ASP A 294 -3.90 29.26 -1.53
N ALA A 295 -3.44 30.30 -2.23
CA ALA A 295 -2.02 30.62 -2.33
C ALA A 295 -1.39 31.18 -1.05
N MET A 296 -2.22 31.71 -0.12
CA MET A 296 -1.73 32.21 1.17
C MET A 296 -1.54 31.06 2.15
N ARG A 297 -2.46 30.09 2.15
CA ARG A 297 -2.33 28.88 2.97
C ARG A 297 -1.26 27.93 2.45
N TYR A 298 -1.09 27.83 1.14
CA TYR A 298 -0.19 26.86 0.50
C TYR A 298 0.83 27.57 -0.40
N PRO A 299 2.03 27.90 0.10
CA PRO A 299 3.03 28.64 -0.67
C PRO A 299 3.52 27.85 -1.90
N GLY A 300 3.56 28.50 -3.07
CA GLY A 300 3.97 27.86 -4.32
C GLY A 300 5.45 27.51 -4.42
N ALA A 301 6.31 28.19 -3.64
CA ALA A 301 7.76 28.05 -3.69
C ALA A 301 8.25 26.64 -3.29
N GLU A 302 7.54 25.97 -2.39
CA GLU A 302 7.93 24.67 -1.82
C GLU A 302 7.32 23.49 -2.61
N MET A 303 6.40 23.75 -3.54
CA MET A 303 5.62 22.71 -4.24
C MET A 303 6.48 21.78 -5.10
N ALA A 304 7.55 22.30 -5.71
CA ALA A 304 8.50 21.48 -6.46
C ALA A 304 9.20 20.47 -5.55
N ASP A 305 9.72 20.94 -4.41
CA ASP A 305 10.44 20.10 -3.46
C ASP A 305 9.50 19.06 -2.84
N LEU A 306 8.26 19.45 -2.53
CA LEU A 306 7.22 18.52 -2.09
C LEU A 306 6.94 17.44 -3.14
N TYR A 307 6.78 17.82 -4.41
CA TYR A 307 6.51 16.85 -5.47
C TYR A 307 7.66 15.85 -5.66
N ASP A 308 8.90 16.23 -5.34
CA ASP A 308 10.05 15.32 -5.40
C ASP A 308 9.91 14.13 -4.46
N HIS A 309 9.25 14.32 -3.30
CA HIS A 309 8.94 13.24 -2.37
C HIS A 309 7.93 12.23 -2.91
N ARG A 310 7.31 12.45 -4.08
CA ARG A 310 6.53 11.38 -4.74
C ARG A 310 7.40 10.14 -4.98
N TRP A 311 8.72 10.30 -5.18
CA TRP A 311 9.62 9.18 -5.42
C TRP A 311 9.76 8.23 -4.22
N GLU A 312 9.35 8.65 -3.02
CA GLU A 312 9.39 7.83 -1.80
C GLU A 312 8.56 6.53 -1.95
N ILE A 313 7.43 6.56 -2.66
CA ILE A 313 6.64 5.34 -2.90
C ILE A 313 7.35 4.35 -3.83
N GLU A 314 8.13 4.85 -4.80
CA GLU A 314 8.97 3.98 -5.63
C GLU A 314 10.11 3.36 -4.82
N LEU A 315 10.64 4.08 -3.82
CA LEU A 315 11.61 3.55 -2.87
C LEU A 315 10.97 2.46 -2.01
N GLY A 316 9.78 2.67 -1.44
CA GLY A 316 9.10 1.61 -0.69
C GLY A 316 8.76 0.39 -1.56
N TYR A 317 8.37 0.57 -2.83
CA TYR A 317 8.26 -0.57 -3.76
C TYR A 317 9.59 -1.27 -4.03
N ARG A 318 10.70 -0.53 -4.05
CA ARG A 318 12.04 -1.12 -4.13
C ARG A 318 12.37 -1.94 -2.89
N GLU A 319 12.09 -1.42 -1.69
CA GLU A 319 12.25 -2.13 -0.43
C GLU A 319 11.47 -3.45 -0.42
N ILE A 320 10.20 -3.41 -0.84
CA ILE A 320 9.37 -4.61 -0.93
C ILE A 320 9.90 -5.58 -1.99
N LYS A 321 10.12 -5.13 -3.23
CA LYS A 321 10.44 -6.03 -4.35
C LYS A 321 11.86 -6.56 -4.31
N GLN A 322 12.84 -5.69 -4.09
CA GLN A 322 14.26 -6.04 -4.18
C GLN A 322 14.77 -6.60 -2.85
N THR A 323 14.47 -5.92 -1.73
CA THR A 323 15.00 -6.31 -0.42
C THR A 323 14.18 -7.42 0.21
N MET A 324 12.88 -7.22 0.42
CA MET A 324 12.04 -8.22 1.10
C MET A 324 11.74 -9.43 0.23
N GLN A 325 11.36 -9.22 -1.04
CA GLN A 325 11.01 -10.31 -1.97
C GLN A 325 12.21 -10.80 -2.82
N LEU A 326 13.44 -10.33 -2.54
CA LEU A 326 14.68 -10.79 -3.18
C LEU A 326 14.66 -10.71 -4.71
N SER A 327 14.07 -9.65 -5.26
CA SER A 327 13.85 -9.44 -6.69
C SER A 327 13.02 -10.53 -7.39
N ARG A 328 12.31 -11.38 -6.63
CA ARG A 328 11.41 -12.41 -7.16
C ARG A 328 9.99 -11.87 -7.26
N LEU A 329 9.67 -11.30 -8.42
CA LEU A 329 8.35 -10.71 -8.70
C LEU A 329 7.21 -11.72 -8.85
N THR A 330 7.51 -13.02 -8.96
CA THR A 330 6.50 -14.08 -9.04
C THR A 330 6.12 -14.54 -7.65
N LEU A 331 4.84 -14.40 -7.29
CA LEU A 331 4.24 -14.87 -6.05
C LEU A 331 4.24 -16.41 -5.96
N ARG A 332 4.02 -16.97 -4.78
CA ARG A 332 4.11 -18.43 -4.52
C ARG A 332 2.78 -19.14 -4.69
N SER A 333 1.69 -18.41 -4.51
CA SER A 333 0.34 -18.97 -4.42
C SER A 333 -0.25 -19.33 -5.77
N LYS A 334 -0.78 -20.55 -5.88
CA LYS A 334 -1.28 -21.14 -7.14
C LYS A 334 -2.79 -20.99 -7.36
N LYS A 335 -3.49 -20.36 -6.41
CA LYS A 335 -4.93 -20.12 -6.43
C LYS A 335 -5.18 -18.61 -6.29
N PRO A 336 -6.17 -18.04 -6.99
CA PRO A 336 -6.40 -16.60 -6.99
C PRO A 336 -6.60 -15.99 -5.59
N GLU A 337 -7.48 -16.59 -4.80
CA GLU A 337 -7.72 -16.15 -3.42
C GLU A 337 -6.46 -16.18 -2.54
N LEU A 338 -5.59 -17.17 -2.77
CA LEU A 338 -4.32 -17.27 -2.02
C LEU A 338 -3.24 -16.32 -2.55
N VAL A 339 -3.35 -15.87 -3.80
CA VAL A 339 -2.51 -14.79 -4.37
C VAL A 339 -2.83 -13.48 -3.68
N GLU A 340 -4.11 -13.14 -3.54
CA GLU A 340 -4.53 -11.93 -2.80
C GLU A 340 -4.13 -12.01 -1.33
N GLN A 341 -4.33 -13.16 -0.68
CA GLN A 341 -3.87 -13.39 0.70
C GLN A 341 -2.35 -13.20 0.82
N GLU A 342 -1.55 -13.69 -0.13
CA GLU A 342 -0.10 -13.52 -0.11
C GLU A 342 0.29 -12.04 -0.29
N LEU A 343 -0.39 -11.30 -1.17
CA LEU A 343 -0.15 -9.87 -1.35
C LEU A 343 -0.47 -9.07 -0.09
N TRP A 344 -1.63 -9.29 0.53
CA TRP A 344 -1.95 -8.66 1.82
C TRP A 344 -0.90 -9.01 2.89
N GLY A 345 -0.40 -10.24 2.87
CA GLY A 345 0.72 -10.67 3.71
C GLY A 345 2.01 -9.90 3.49
N VAL A 346 2.36 -9.62 2.23
CA VAL A 346 3.53 -8.82 1.87
C VAL A 346 3.38 -7.39 2.40
N LEU A 347 2.21 -6.76 2.22
CA LEU A 347 1.98 -5.40 2.70
C LEU A 347 1.97 -5.32 4.23
N LEU A 348 1.33 -6.29 4.90
CA LEU A 348 1.33 -6.39 6.37
C LEU A 348 2.74 -6.57 6.92
N ALA A 349 3.53 -7.49 6.35
CA ALA A 349 4.91 -7.73 6.77
C ALA A 349 5.78 -6.48 6.58
N TYR A 350 5.60 -5.77 5.46
CA TYR A 350 6.30 -4.52 5.19
C TYR A 350 5.97 -3.46 6.24
N ASN A 351 4.70 -3.18 6.47
CA ASN A 351 4.30 -2.21 7.49
C ASN A 351 4.75 -2.60 8.90
N LEU A 352 4.72 -3.89 9.25
CA LEU A 352 5.22 -4.36 10.54
C LEU A 352 6.69 -3.98 10.73
N VAL A 353 7.54 -4.25 9.73
CA VAL A 353 8.96 -3.88 9.78
C VAL A 353 9.14 -2.36 9.84
N ARG A 354 8.43 -1.60 8.99
CA ARG A 354 8.46 -0.14 8.99
C ARG A 354 8.06 0.44 10.34
N TYR A 355 7.02 -0.10 10.97
CA TYR A 355 6.57 0.36 12.28
C TYR A 355 7.60 0.09 13.38
N GLN A 356 8.30 -1.04 13.35
CA GLN A 356 9.43 -1.26 14.27
C GLN A 356 10.57 -0.27 14.01
N MET A 357 10.89 0.02 12.75
CA MET A 357 11.90 1.03 12.41
C MET A 357 11.51 2.43 12.93
N ILE A 358 10.24 2.81 12.80
CA ILE A 358 9.71 4.07 13.35
C ILE A 358 9.88 4.13 14.86
N LYS A 359 9.47 3.07 15.58
CA LYS A 359 9.63 2.98 17.02
C LYS A 359 11.10 3.09 17.42
N MET A 360 12.00 2.42 16.70
CA MET A 360 13.45 2.48 16.96
C MET A 360 14.03 3.88 16.68
N ALA A 361 13.67 4.50 15.56
CA ALA A 361 14.11 5.84 15.20
C ALA A 361 13.69 6.88 16.24
N GLY A 362 12.50 6.74 16.85
CA GLY A 362 12.06 7.61 17.94
C GLY A 362 12.96 7.62 19.19
N HIS A 363 13.81 6.61 19.36
CA HIS A 363 14.80 6.55 20.46
C HIS A 363 16.17 7.12 20.07
N LEU A 364 16.36 7.52 18.81
CA LEU A 364 17.62 8.04 18.27
C LEU A 364 17.46 9.50 17.84
N LYS A 365 18.37 10.38 18.26
CA LYS A 365 18.36 11.78 17.80
C LYS A 365 18.91 11.88 16.37
N GLY A 366 18.19 12.58 15.49
CA GLY A 366 18.66 12.95 14.15
C GLY A 366 18.44 11.90 13.04
N TYR A 367 17.72 10.81 13.33
CA TYR A 367 17.34 9.81 12.33
C TYR A 367 15.86 9.95 12.01
N TRP A 368 15.54 10.06 10.72
CA TRP A 368 14.16 9.99 10.25
C TRP A 368 13.81 8.55 9.90
N PRO A 369 12.56 8.09 10.10
CA PRO A 369 12.21 6.69 9.83
C PRO A 369 12.39 6.26 8.38
N ASN A 370 12.33 7.18 7.41
CA ASN A 370 12.56 6.92 5.99
C ASN A 370 14.03 6.90 5.55
N GLN A 371 14.98 7.11 6.47
CA GLN A 371 16.42 6.99 6.24
C GLN A 371 16.92 5.61 6.67
#